data_AF-A0A8J9VCS7-F1
#
_entry.id   AF-A0A8J9VCS7-F1
#
_cell.length_a   1.000
_cell.length_b   1.000
_cell.length_c   1.000
_cell.angle_alpha   90.00
_cell.angle_beta   90.00
_cell.angle_gamma   90.00
#
_symmetry.space_group_name_H-M   'P 1'
#
loop_
_entity.id
_entity.type
_entity.pdbx_description
1 polymer ?
#
loop_
_entity_poly.entity_id
_entity_poly.type
_entity_poly.pdbx_seq_one_letter_code
_entity_poly.pdbx_strand_id
1 'polypeptide(L)'
;MKDSSIRSFGQWVTQHQWDDVTAEQGTQNKTTAFYRTLQQSIATHFPLKSVRIQVRDKPWISPCKGKSRQRAFNQQKWEDWRKLRNKIQREIKTVKNQFYNTKVRKLKRENPRAWFKELNVLTGSQRKEMTVREEGEDPVDHQGIANKINDTLTNITT
;
A
#
# COMPACT_ATOMS: atom_id res chain seq x y z
N MET A 1 -17.27 -2.78 -25.65
CA MET A 1 -16.44 -2.07 -24.65
C MET A 1 -17.29 -1.81 -23.41
N LYS A 2 -16.75 -1.96 -22.19
CA LYS A 2 -17.50 -1.55 -20.99
C LYS A 2 -17.56 -0.03 -20.96
N ASP A 3 -18.75 0.53 -20.80
CA ASP A 3 -18.92 1.97 -20.66
C ASP A 3 -18.25 2.44 -19.35
N SER A 4 -17.70 3.65 -19.36
CA SER A 4 -16.96 4.17 -18.19
C SER A 4 -17.91 4.49 -17.05
N SER A 5 -17.59 4.05 -15.82
CA SER A 5 -18.32 4.46 -14.61
C SER A 5 -18.38 5.98 -14.42
N ILE A 6 -17.37 6.70 -14.92
CA ILE A 6 -17.34 8.17 -14.89
C ILE A 6 -18.43 8.74 -15.81
N ARG A 7 -18.61 8.15 -16.98
CA ARG A 7 -19.62 8.58 -17.94
C ARG A 7 -21.02 8.29 -17.42
N SER A 8 -21.25 7.11 -16.85
CA SER A 8 -22.56 6.76 -16.30
C SER A 8 -22.93 7.63 -15.11
N PHE A 9 -21.98 7.94 -14.22
CA PHE A 9 -22.19 8.89 -13.14
C PHE A 9 -22.43 10.32 -13.67
N GLY A 10 -21.64 10.76 -14.67
CA GLY A 10 -21.81 12.07 -15.30
C GLY A 10 -23.17 12.24 -15.97
N GLN A 11 -23.67 11.20 -16.62
CA GLN A 11 -25.03 11.20 -17.18
C GLN A 11 -26.08 11.26 -16.07
N TRP A 12 -25.92 10.45 -15.02
CA TRP A 12 -26.84 10.45 -13.88
C TRP A 12 -26.92 11.83 -13.22
N VAL A 13 -25.79 12.46 -12.87
CA VAL A 13 -25.80 13.74 -12.14
C VAL A 13 -26.42 14.88 -12.95
N THR A 14 -26.34 14.80 -14.29
CA THR A 14 -26.91 15.81 -15.20
C THR A 14 -28.42 15.60 -15.42
N GLN A 15 -28.90 14.36 -15.31
CA GLN A 15 -30.31 14.00 -15.53
C GLN A 15 -31.12 13.89 -14.24
N HIS A 16 -30.46 13.82 -13.09
CA HIS A 16 -31.11 13.66 -11.80
C HIS A 16 -31.87 14.93 -11.41
N GLN A 17 -33.15 14.78 -11.12
CA GLN A 17 -33.99 15.85 -10.58
C GLN A 17 -33.69 16.03 -9.09
N TRP A 18 -33.47 17.27 -8.67
CA TRP A 18 -33.10 17.63 -7.29
C TRP A 18 -34.30 18.10 -6.46
N ASP A 19 -35.50 17.71 -6.86
CA ASP A 19 -36.75 18.16 -6.25
C ASP A 19 -36.77 17.84 -4.75
N ASP A 20 -36.29 16.66 -4.36
CA ASP A 20 -36.11 16.21 -2.97
C ASP A 20 -35.25 17.16 -2.12
N VAL A 21 -34.23 17.78 -2.73
CA VAL A 21 -33.34 18.74 -2.06
C VAL A 21 -33.96 20.13 -2.03
N THR A 22 -34.71 20.51 -3.07
CA THR A 22 -35.33 21.84 -3.15
C THR A 22 -36.57 21.97 -2.27
N ALA A 23 -37.31 20.88 -2.08
CA ALA A 23 -38.53 20.79 -1.27
C ALA A 23 -38.28 20.83 0.24
N GLU A 24 -37.08 20.47 0.70
CA GLU A 24 -36.70 20.49 2.11
C GLU A 24 -36.62 21.91 2.69
N GLN A 25 -37.05 22.07 3.95
CA GLN A 25 -37.02 23.36 4.65
C GLN A 25 -35.73 23.47 5.47
N GLY A 26 -35.00 24.58 5.28
CA GLY A 26 -33.77 24.87 6.01
C GLY A 26 -32.50 24.35 5.33
N THR A 27 -31.45 25.18 5.33
CA THR A 27 -30.19 24.96 4.62
C THR A 27 -29.49 23.65 5.01
N GLN A 28 -29.57 23.28 6.29
CA GLN A 28 -28.95 22.06 6.81
C GLN A 28 -29.61 20.78 6.27
N ASN A 29 -30.94 20.78 6.18
CA ASN A 29 -31.69 19.63 5.69
C ASN A 29 -31.46 19.43 4.18
N LYS A 30 -31.45 20.53 3.41
CA LYS A 30 -31.07 20.51 1.98
C LYS A 30 -29.68 19.92 1.76
N THR A 31 -28.71 20.36 2.56
CA THR A 31 -27.33 19.90 2.48
C THR A 31 -27.24 18.39 2.79
N THR A 32 -27.96 17.93 3.81
CA THR A 32 -27.98 16.53 4.22
C THR A 32 -28.63 15.64 3.16
N ALA A 33 -29.77 16.05 2.61
CA ALA A 33 -30.46 15.36 1.52
C ALA A 33 -29.56 15.24 0.27
N PHE A 34 -28.88 16.33 -0.09
CA PHE A 34 -27.92 16.35 -1.18
C PHE A 34 -26.79 15.34 -0.98
N TYR A 35 -26.10 15.38 0.17
CA TYR A 35 -25.00 14.46 0.44
C TYR A 35 -25.43 13.01 0.48
N ARG A 36 -26.63 12.72 1.01
CA ARG A 36 -27.17 11.36 1.05
C ARG A 36 -27.34 10.79 -0.36
N THR A 37 -28.00 11.54 -1.24
CA THR A 37 -28.26 11.12 -2.63
C THR A 37 -26.97 11.02 -3.43
N LEU A 38 -26.02 11.94 -3.21
CA LEU A 38 -24.70 11.89 -3.82
C LEU A 38 -23.89 10.68 -3.36
N GLN A 39 -23.89 10.36 -2.06
CA GLN A 39 -23.15 9.20 -1.53
C GLN A 39 -23.71 7.88 -2.05
N GLN A 40 -25.04 7.75 -2.16
CA GLN A 40 -25.69 6.56 -2.71
C GLN A 40 -25.28 6.33 -4.17
N SER A 41 -25.38 7.38 -5.01
CA SER A 41 -24.96 7.28 -6.41
C SER A 41 -23.46 6.99 -6.55
N ILE A 42 -22.60 7.61 -5.73
CA ILE A 42 -21.17 7.28 -5.71
C ILE A 42 -20.95 5.81 -5.38
N ALA A 43 -21.63 5.26 -4.37
CA ALA A 43 -21.49 3.86 -4.00
C ALA A 43 -21.95 2.90 -5.13
N THR A 44 -23.00 3.28 -5.86
CA THR A 44 -23.51 2.50 -7.01
C THR A 44 -22.57 2.53 -8.21
N HIS A 45 -22.09 3.72 -8.61
CA HIS A 45 -21.26 3.90 -9.80
C HIS A 45 -19.77 3.58 -9.56
N PHE A 46 -19.29 3.78 -8.33
CA PHE A 46 -17.90 3.58 -7.90
C PHE A 46 -17.83 2.66 -6.67
N PRO A 47 -18.17 1.37 -6.82
CA PRO A 47 -18.12 0.44 -5.70
C PRO A 47 -16.69 0.34 -5.15
N LEU A 48 -16.55 0.44 -3.83
CA LEU A 48 -15.27 0.18 -3.17
C LEU A 48 -14.84 -1.25 -3.47
N LYS A 49 -13.66 -1.38 -4.07
CA LYS A 49 -13.04 -2.68 -4.35
C LYS A 49 -11.80 -2.83 -3.49
N SER A 50 -11.89 -3.73 -2.52
CA SER A 50 -10.73 -4.14 -1.74
C SER A 50 -9.87 -5.08 -2.58
N VAL A 51 -8.74 -4.59 -3.08
CA VAL A 51 -7.76 -5.40 -3.78
C VAL A 51 -6.65 -5.75 -2.79
N ARG A 52 -6.44 -7.04 -2.54
CA ARG A 52 -5.25 -7.51 -1.81
C ARG A 52 -4.02 -7.30 -2.70
N ILE A 53 -3.24 -6.27 -2.39
CA ILE A 53 -1.96 -5.99 -3.05
C ILE A 53 -0.88 -6.70 -2.24
N GLN A 54 -0.04 -7.48 -2.92
CA GLN A 54 1.12 -8.07 -2.29
C GLN A 54 2.13 -6.94 -1.97
N VAL A 55 2.27 -6.61 -0.68
CA VAL A 55 3.11 -5.54 -0.09
C VAL A 55 4.59 -5.60 -0.50
N ARG A 56 5.03 -6.69 -1.15
CA ARG A 56 6.41 -6.86 -1.61
C ARG A 56 6.72 -6.29 -2.99
N ASP A 57 5.73 -5.78 -3.72
CA ASP A 57 6.01 -5.16 -5.01
C ASP A 57 6.60 -3.76 -4.79
N LYS A 58 7.94 -3.74 -4.76
CA LYS A 58 8.80 -2.57 -4.57
C LYS A 58 8.52 -1.47 -5.63
N PRO A 59 8.80 -0.19 -5.35
CA PRO A 59 8.43 0.96 -6.20
C PRO A 59 8.98 0.92 -7.63
N TRP A 60 9.97 0.07 -7.92
CA TRP A 60 10.51 -0.15 -9.27
C TRP A 60 9.76 -1.22 -10.08
N ILE A 61 8.72 -1.85 -9.53
CA ILE A 61 7.79 -2.69 -10.30
C ILE A 61 6.72 -1.77 -10.86
N SER A 62 6.71 -1.58 -12.18
CA SER A 62 5.61 -0.88 -12.84
C SER A 62 4.27 -1.51 -12.41
N PRO A 63 3.34 -0.74 -11.81
CA PRO A 63 2.07 -1.25 -11.32
C PRO A 63 1.30 -2.05 -12.38
N CYS A 64 1.49 -1.71 -13.65
CA CYS A 64 0.87 -2.37 -14.80
C CYS A 64 1.36 -3.82 -14.99
N LYS A 65 2.65 -4.10 -14.77
CA LYS A 65 3.22 -5.44 -14.97
C LYS A 65 2.87 -6.39 -13.82
N GLY A 66 2.77 -5.87 -12.59
CA GLY A 66 2.30 -6.62 -11.43
C GLY A 66 0.86 -7.11 -11.59
N LYS A 67 -0.03 -6.27 -12.16
CA LYS A 67 -1.44 -6.61 -12.42
C LYS A 67 -1.60 -7.78 -13.40
N SER A 68 -0.85 -7.80 -14.51
CA SER A 68 -0.92 -8.90 -15.49
C SER A 68 -0.43 -10.22 -14.92
N ARG A 69 0.67 -10.22 -14.14
CA ARG A 69 1.16 -11.41 -13.42
C ARG A 69 0.08 -11.93 -12.47
N GLN A 70 -0.53 -11.06 -11.68
CA GLN A 70 -1.57 -11.45 -10.71
C GLN A 70 -2.81 -12.02 -11.40
N ARG A 71 -3.21 -11.44 -12.54
CA ARG A 71 -4.31 -11.95 -13.35
C ARG A 71 -4.03 -13.36 -13.87
N ALA A 72 -2.82 -13.62 -14.39
CA ALA A 72 -2.44 -14.95 -14.85
C ALA A 72 -2.43 -15.98 -13.71
N PHE A 73 -2.00 -15.58 -12.50
CA PHE A 73 -2.06 -16.41 -11.30
C PHE A 73 -3.51 -16.77 -10.93
N ASN A 74 -4.38 -15.77 -10.84
CA ASN A 74 -5.79 -15.97 -10.47
C ASN A 74 -6.56 -16.81 -11.50
N GLN A 75 -6.14 -16.75 -12.78
CA GLN A 75 -6.71 -17.55 -13.87
C GLN A 75 -6.10 -18.96 -13.98
N GLN A 76 -5.22 -19.37 -13.05
CA GLN A 76 -4.49 -20.64 -13.06
C GLN A 76 -3.72 -20.92 -14.37
N LYS A 77 -3.36 -19.85 -15.10
CA LYS A 77 -2.55 -19.93 -16.32
C LYS A 77 -1.08 -19.98 -15.93
N TRP A 78 -0.61 -21.15 -15.49
CA TRP A 78 0.72 -21.31 -14.90
C TRP A 78 1.86 -20.94 -15.85
N GLU A 79 1.76 -21.27 -17.13
CA GLU A 79 2.77 -20.94 -18.13
C GLU A 79 2.88 -19.43 -18.37
N ASP A 80 1.75 -18.74 -18.52
CA ASP A 80 1.72 -17.28 -18.66
C ASP A 80 2.22 -16.59 -17.38
N TRP A 81 1.84 -17.11 -16.22
CA TRP A 81 2.32 -16.63 -14.94
C TRP A 81 3.84 -16.77 -14.81
N ARG A 82 4.43 -17.92 -15.17
CA ARG A 82 5.87 -18.16 -15.16
C ARG A 82 6.59 -17.19 -16.10
N LYS A 83 6.11 -17.02 -17.33
CA LYS A 83 6.67 -16.07 -18.32
C LYS A 83 6.65 -14.64 -17.79
N LEU A 84 5.51 -14.19 -17.25
CA LEU A 84 5.35 -12.85 -16.69
C LEU A 84 6.23 -12.64 -15.45
N ARG A 85 6.29 -13.63 -14.55
CA ARG A 85 7.17 -13.61 -13.37
C ARG A 85 8.63 -13.45 -13.80
N ASN A 86 9.10 -14.26 -14.75
CA ASN A 86 10.49 -14.23 -15.22
C ASN A 86 10.82 -12.92 -15.93
N LYS A 87 9.90 -12.39 -16.74
CA LYS A 87 10.05 -11.08 -17.38
C LYS A 87 10.22 -9.97 -16.34
N ILE A 88 9.33 -9.93 -15.34
CA ILE A 88 9.39 -8.95 -14.24
C ILE A 88 10.71 -9.10 -13.46
N GLN A 89 11.14 -10.33 -13.15
CA GLN A 89 12.40 -10.56 -12.45
C GLN A 89 13.62 -10.10 -13.23
N ARG A 90 13.67 -10.32 -14.55
CA ARG A 90 14.74 -9.83 -15.43
C ARG A 90 14.79 -8.31 -15.43
N GLU A 91 13.64 -7.65 -15.58
CA GLU A 91 13.56 -6.19 -15.55
C GLU A 91 14.01 -5.62 -14.20
N ILE A 92 13.56 -6.22 -13.09
CA ILE A 92 14.03 -5.84 -11.74
C ILE A 92 15.55 -5.97 -11.64
N LYS A 93 16.13 -7.07 -12.13
CA LYS A 93 17.58 -7.27 -12.13
C LYS A 93 18.30 -6.19 -12.94
N THR A 94 17.78 -5.85 -14.12
CA THR A 94 18.34 -4.79 -14.98
C THR A 94 18.30 -3.43 -14.29
N VAL A 95 17.15 -3.03 -13.74
CA VAL A 95 16.98 -1.74 -13.07
C VAL A 95 17.86 -1.65 -11.82
N LYS A 96 17.93 -2.72 -11.02
CA LYS A 96 18.84 -2.77 -9.86
C LYS A 96 20.30 -2.61 -10.26
N ASN A 97 20.72 -3.27 -11.34
CA ASN A 97 22.09 -3.18 -11.84
C ASN A 97 22.40 -1.76 -12.34
N GLN A 98 21.48 -1.16 -13.09
CA GLN A 98 21.61 0.23 -13.55
C GLN A 98 21.75 1.19 -12.36
N PHE A 99 20.84 1.12 -11.39
CA PHE A 99 20.88 1.96 -10.18
C PHE A 99 22.18 1.77 -9.38
N TYR A 100 22.64 0.54 -9.24
CA TYR A 100 23.90 0.27 -8.55
C TYR A 100 25.09 0.93 -9.26
N ASN A 101 25.19 0.76 -10.58
CA ASN A 101 26.31 1.29 -11.35
C ASN A 101 26.31 2.82 -11.44
N THR A 102 25.14 3.46 -11.54
CA THR A 102 25.02 4.91 -11.68
C THR A 102 25.17 5.65 -10.36
N LYS A 103 24.49 5.19 -9.30
CA LYS A 103 24.39 5.91 -8.03
C LYS A 103 25.23 5.29 -6.92
N VAL A 104 25.14 3.97 -6.72
CA VAL A 104 25.69 3.33 -5.52
C VAL A 104 27.19 3.07 -5.63
N ARG A 105 27.69 2.74 -6.82
CA ARG A 105 29.10 2.37 -7.02
C ARG A 105 30.09 3.46 -6.58
N LYS A 106 29.79 4.74 -6.84
CA LYS A 106 30.64 5.88 -6.48
C LYS A 106 30.70 6.11 -4.97
N LEU A 107 29.56 5.95 -4.29
CA LEU A 107 29.44 6.12 -2.84
C LEU A 107 30.34 5.16 -2.06
N LYS A 108 30.75 4.03 -2.63
CA LYS A 108 31.65 3.08 -1.95
C LYS A 108 32.98 3.73 -1.54
N ARG A 109 33.47 4.70 -2.31
CA ARG A 109 34.72 5.42 -2.04
C ARG A 109 34.48 6.78 -1.38
N GLU A 110 33.43 7.48 -1.79
CA GLU A 110 33.16 8.85 -1.33
C GLU A 110 32.44 8.90 0.03
N ASN A 111 31.50 8.00 0.29
CA ASN A 111 30.71 7.97 1.53
C ASN A 111 30.23 6.54 1.85
N PRO A 112 31.04 5.75 2.58
CA PRO A 112 30.72 4.35 2.91
C PRO A 112 29.41 4.18 3.70
N ARG A 113 29.02 5.17 4.53
CA ARG A 113 27.77 5.14 5.29
C ARG A 113 26.56 5.27 4.38
N ALA A 114 26.59 6.22 3.44
CA ALA A 114 25.56 6.39 2.44
C ALA A 114 25.49 5.18 1.50
N TRP A 115 26.65 4.63 1.12
CA TRP A 115 26.74 3.39 0.33
C TRP A 115 26.02 2.23 1.01
N PHE A 116 26.29 1.98 2.30
CA PHE A 116 25.64 0.90 3.05
C PHE A 116 24.12 1.11 3.18
N LYS A 117 23.67 2.35 3.38
CA LYS A 117 22.25 2.70 3.41
C LYS A 117 21.55 2.38 2.08
N GLU A 118 22.12 2.83 0.96
CA GLU A 118 21.57 2.58 -0.38
C GLU A 118 21.64 1.10 -0.78
N LEU A 119 22.66 0.37 -0.31
CA LEU A 119 22.78 -1.07 -0.50
C LEU A 119 21.69 -1.84 0.24
N ASN A 120 21.34 -1.45 1.46
CA ASN A 120 20.22 -2.03 2.22
C ASN A 120 18.86 -1.81 1.54
N VAL A 121 18.67 -0.66 0.89
CA VAL A 121 17.48 -0.39 0.06
C VAL A 121 17.43 -1.32 -1.16
N LEU A 122 18.56 -1.52 -1.84
CA LEU A 122 18.69 -2.41 -3.01
C LEU A 122 18.43 -3.89 -2.68
N THR A 123 18.99 -4.38 -1.58
CA THR A 123 18.82 -5.77 -1.12
C THR A 123 17.44 -6.00 -0.51
N GLY A 124 16.80 -4.94 -0.02
CA GLY A 124 15.55 -5.06 0.74
C GLY A 124 15.78 -5.49 2.18
N SER A 125 17.02 -5.40 2.67
CA SER A 125 17.36 -5.43 4.09
C SER A 125 16.94 -4.11 4.73
N GLN A 126 15.63 -3.83 4.74
CA GLN A 126 15.12 -2.91 5.74
C GLN A 126 15.30 -3.60 7.09
N ARG A 127 15.80 -2.87 8.09
CA ARG A 127 15.70 -3.35 9.46
C ARG A 127 14.21 -3.65 9.68
N LYS A 128 13.84 -4.93 9.79
CA LYS A 128 12.63 -5.25 10.50
C LYS A 128 12.90 -4.70 11.89
N GLU A 129 12.15 -3.69 12.31
CA GLU A 129 11.95 -3.52 13.73
C GLU A 129 11.41 -4.87 14.20
N MET A 130 12.24 -5.61 14.94
CA MET A 130 11.74 -6.72 15.74
C MET A 130 10.93 -6.04 16.83
N THR A 131 9.69 -5.71 16.54
CA THR A 131 8.68 -5.61 17.59
C THR A 131 8.50 -7.04 18.07
N VAL A 132 9.24 -7.42 19.11
CA VAL A 132 8.90 -8.59 19.91
C VAL A 132 7.52 -8.28 20.45
N ARG A 133 6.49 -8.86 19.84
CA ARG A 133 5.15 -8.85 20.41
C ARG A 133 5.08 -10.05 21.32
N GLU A 134 5.19 -9.81 22.62
CA GLU A 134 4.68 -10.77 23.59
C GLU A 134 3.16 -10.77 23.43
N GLU A 135 2.58 -11.95 23.18
CA GLU A 135 1.14 -12.09 23.09
C GLU A 135 0.55 -11.89 24.49
N GLY A 136 -0.15 -10.77 24.70
CA GLY A 136 -1.05 -10.61 25.85
C GLY A 136 -0.92 -9.36 26.70
N GLU A 137 -0.10 -8.36 26.36
CA GLU A 137 -0.05 -7.12 27.14
C GLU A 137 -0.40 -5.89 26.29
N ASP A 138 -1.30 -5.09 26.87
CA ASP A 138 -1.76 -3.77 26.42
C ASP A 138 -0.60 -2.83 26.08
N PRO A 139 -0.86 -1.75 25.30
CA PRO A 139 0.21 -0.94 24.74
C PRO A 139 1.04 -0.24 25.83
N VAL A 140 2.15 -0.89 26.16
CA VAL A 140 3.48 -0.30 26.33
C VAL A 140 3.64 0.62 27.55
N ASP A 141 3.69 0.02 28.73
CA ASP A 141 4.42 0.60 29.88
C ASP A 141 5.91 0.26 29.75
N HIS A 142 6.62 1.10 29.00
CA HIS A 142 8.08 0.98 28.85
C HIS A 142 8.82 1.04 30.19
N GLN A 143 8.25 1.73 31.19
CA GLN A 143 8.87 1.90 32.50
C GLN A 143 8.75 0.62 33.32
N GLY A 144 7.60 -0.05 33.26
CA GLY A 144 7.37 -1.34 33.91
C GLY A 144 8.32 -2.43 33.40
N ILE A 145 8.55 -2.49 32.08
CA ILE A 145 9.51 -3.44 31.49
C ILE A 145 10.94 -3.13 31.96
N ALA A 146 11.34 -1.86 31.95
CA ALA A 146 12.67 -1.45 32.39
C ALA A 146 12.94 -1.79 33.86
N ASN A 147 11.95 -1.56 34.74
CA ASN A 147 12.07 -1.87 36.16
C ASN A 147 12.15 -3.38 36.40
N LYS A 148 11.35 -4.18 35.69
CA LYS A 148 11.36 -5.65 35.79
C LYS A 148 12.70 -6.24 35.33
N ILE A 149 13.29 -5.69 34.27
CA ILE A 149 14.64 -6.05 33.83
C ILE A 149 15.69 -5.68 34.89
N ASN A 150 15.61 -4.50 35.49
CA ASN A 150 16.56 -4.09 36.53
C ASN A 150 16.45 -4.99 37.77
N ASP A 151 15.24 -5.29 38.23
CA ASP A 151 14.98 -6.14 39.40
C ASP A 151 15.50 -7.57 39.19
N THR A 152 15.29 -8.13 38.00
CA THR A 152 15.82 -9.46 37.66
C THR A 152 17.35 -9.48 37.64
N LEU A 153 17.98 -8.44 37.09
CA LEU A 153 19.44 -8.34 37.03
C LEU A 153 20.05 -8.09 38.41
N THR A 154 19.41 -7.32 39.28
CA THR A 154 19.88 -7.12 40.66
C THR A 154 19.82 -8.41 41.47
N ASN A 155 18.79 -9.24 41.27
CA ASN A 155 18.64 -10.51 41.97
C ASN A 155 19.62 -11.60 41.50
N ILE A 156 20.18 -11.49 40.29
CA ILE A 156 21.21 -12.42 39.79
C ILE A 156 22.61 -12.04 40.31
N THR A 157 22.79 -10.81 40.80
CA THR A 157 24.10 -10.30 41.23
C THR A 157 24.34 -10.48 42.74
N THR A 158 23.42 -11.15 43.45
CA THR A 158 23.56 -11.51 44.88
C THR A 158 23.78 -13.01 45.02
#